data_AF-A0A5C6SNC2-F1
#
_entry.id   AF-A0A5C6SNC2-F1
#
_cell.length_a   1.000
_cell.length_b   1.000
_cell.length_c   1.000
_cell.angle_alpha   90.00
_cell.angle_beta   90.00
_cell.angle_gamma   90.00
#
_symmetry.space_group_name_H-M   'P 1'
#
loop_
_entity.id
_entity.type
_entity.pdbx_description
1 polymer ?
#
loop_
_entity_poly.entity_id
_entity_poly.type
_entity_poly.pdbx_seq_one_letter_code
_entity_poly.pdbx_strand_id
1 'polypeptide(L)'
;MSKATEDWKEEFDHEVVAYSRLRPIQGLTIPKLYGTIQYAKTRALILSDIGGSSLSTPDGAVLDEQDIEPLLHQALISLNEYGVCHVDTKLDNFHLVADEGKDKIMIVDLESADFDQTEEELAYTAKNKTKSLLRQYRNHLKCLEHDGVLLPRRPVRR
;
A
#
# COMPACT_ATOMS: atom_id res chain seq x y z
N MET A 1 0.60 -25.07 20.28
CA MET A 1 0.53 -23.98 19.30
C MET A 1 -0.07 -24.55 18.03
N SER A 2 -1.03 -23.88 17.42
CA SER A 2 -1.60 -24.29 16.13
C SER A 2 -0.77 -23.70 14.99
N LYS A 3 -0.82 -24.30 13.80
CA LYS A 3 -0.12 -23.78 12.62
C LYS A 3 -0.41 -22.30 12.35
N ALA A 4 -1.68 -21.90 12.46
CA ALA A 4 -2.09 -20.49 12.35
C ALA A 4 -1.41 -19.54 13.36
N THR A 5 -1.03 -20.01 14.57
CA THR A 5 -0.31 -19.16 15.54
C THR A 5 1.17 -18.99 15.22
N GLU A 6 1.72 -19.88 14.39
CA GLU A 6 3.10 -19.83 13.93
C GLU A 6 3.19 -18.96 12.67
N ASP A 7 2.27 -19.14 11.72
CA ASP A 7 2.13 -18.31 10.52
C ASP A 7 1.97 -16.81 10.87
N TRP A 8 1.06 -16.47 11.81
CA TRP A 8 0.89 -15.08 12.29
C TRP A 8 2.11 -14.51 13.01
N LYS A 9 2.93 -15.40 13.59
CA LYS A 9 4.14 -14.96 14.27
C LYS A 9 5.17 -14.52 13.24
N GLU A 10 5.31 -15.31 12.17
CA GLU A 10 6.19 -15.05 11.03
C GLU A 10 5.76 -13.78 10.29
N GLU A 11 4.47 -13.61 9.98
CA GLU A 11 3.92 -12.40 9.32
C GLU A 11 4.28 -11.10 10.07
N PHE A 12 4.05 -11.08 11.40
CA PHE A 12 4.39 -9.91 12.21
C PHE A 12 5.90 -9.63 12.25
N ASP A 13 6.74 -10.67 12.42
CA ASP A 13 8.19 -10.50 12.47
C ASP A 13 8.72 -10.03 11.10
N HIS A 14 8.10 -10.50 10.02
CA HIS A 14 8.39 -10.12 8.64
C HIS A 14 8.00 -8.65 8.37
N GLU A 15 6.84 -8.21 8.84
CA GLU A 15 6.40 -6.82 8.73
C GLU A 15 7.35 -5.86 9.49
N VAL A 16 7.82 -6.23 10.68
CA VAL A 16 8.82 -5.46 11.44
C VAL A 16 10.12 -5.30 10.64
N VAL A 17 10.59 -6.36 9.97
CA VAL A 17 11.78 -6.31 9.11
C VAL A 17 11.54 -5.38 7.92
N ALA A 18 10.36 -5.44 7.29
CA ALA A 18 10.00 -4.55 6.19
C ALA A 18 10.07 -3.08 6.61
N TYR A 19 9.44 -2.71 7.73
CA TYR A 19 9.53 -1.34 8.28
C TYR A 19 10.96 -0.93 8.60
N SER A 20 11.79 -1.85 9.09
CA SER A 20 13.21 -1.56 9.36
C SER A 20 13.99 -1.25 8.08
N ARG A 21 13.80 -2.02 7.00
CA ARG A 21 14.44 -1.76 5.69
C ARG A 21 13.95 -0.47 5.05
N LEU A 22 12.65 -0.21 5.17
CA LEU A 22 11.98 0.96 4.57
C LEU A 22 12.01 2.20 5.47
N ARG A 23 12.87 2.24 6.51
CA ARG A 23 13.01 3.39 7.42
C ARG A 23 13.12 4.74 6.68
N PRO A 24 13.85 4.88 5.56
CA PRO A 24 13.99 6.18 4.89
C PRO A 24 12.71 6.73 4.25
N ILE A 25 11.70 5.89 3.96
CA ILE A 25 10.44 6.29 3.30
C ILE A 25 9.22 6.29 4.23
N GLN A 26 9.45 6.06 5.52
CA GLN A 26 8.39 6.12 6.53
C GLN A 26 7.81 7.54 6.66
N GLY A 27 6.47 7.63 6.58
CA GLY A 27 5.71 8.87 6.50
C GLY A 27 5.64 9.48 5.10
N LEU A 28 6.41 8.95 4.13
CA LEU A 28 6.40 9.41 2.75
C LEU A 28 5.51 8.50 1.91
N THR A 29 5.83 7.21 1.87
CA THR A 29 5.15 6.19 1.05
C THR A 29 4.54 5.07 1.88
N ILE A 30 4.99 4.87 3.13
CA ILE A 30 4.42 3.92 4.09
C ILE A 30 4.19 4.62 5.44
N PRO A 31 3.37 4.08 6.36
CA PRO A 31 3.23 4.63 7.71
C PRO A 31 4.57 4.74 8.45
N LYS A 32 4.66 5.67 9.42
CA LYS A 32 5.77 5.67 10.38
C LYS A 32 5.54 4.61 11.43
N LEU A 33 6.53 3.75 11.68
CA LEU A 33 6.53 2.81 12.80
C LEU A 33 7.10 3.50 14.03
N TYR A 34 6.25 3.72 15.04
CA TYR A 34 6.68 4.23 16.35
C TYR A 34 7.26 3.14 17.25
N GLY A 35 6.86 1.89 17.04
CA GLY A 35 7.41 0.74 17.74
C GLY A 35 6.44 -0.43 17.80
N THR A 36 6.81 -1.43 18.59
CA THR A 36 5.98 -2.60 18.88
C THR A 36 5.52 -2.57 20.32
N ILE A 37 4.31 -3.07 20.58
CA ILE A 37 3.81 -3.33 21.94
C ILE A 37 3.38 -4.79 22.06
N GLN A 38 3.34 -5.28 23.30
CA GLN A 38 2.79 -6.59 23.60
C GLN A 38 1.89 -6.51 24.83
N TYR A 39 0.66 -7.00 24.71
CA TYR A 39 -0.29 -7.13 25.81
C TYR A 39 -0.98 -8.48 25.76
N ALA A 40 -1.02 -9.21 26.88
CA ALA A 40 -1.67 -10.51 27.00
C ALA A 40 -1.29 -11.53 25.90
N LYS A 41 -0.01 -11.54 25.48
CA LYS A 41 0.57 -12.35 24.36
C LYS A 41 0.15 -11.92 22.95
N THR A 42 -0.63 -10.86 22.80
CA THR A 42 -0.89 -10.23 21.51
C THR A 42 0.15 -9.15 21.25
N ARG A 43 0.77 -9.19 20.07
CA ARG A 43 1.71 -8.16 19.61
C ARG A 43 0.98 -7.20 18.68
N ALA A 44 1.37 -5.93 18.70
CA ALA A 44 0.84 -4.92 17.79
C ALA A 44 1.95 -3.95 17.37
N LEU A 45 1.86 -3.47 16.12
CA LEU A 45 2.63 -2.33 15.65
C LEU A 45 1.89 -1.04 16.00
N ILE A 46 2.64 -0.04 16.44
CA ILE A 46 2.13 1.32 16.64
C ILE A 46 2.58 2.14 15.44
N LEU A 47 1.63 2.45 14.56
CA LEU A 47 1.87 3.15 13.31
C LEU A 47 1.30 4.58 13.35
N SER A 48 1.86 5.49 12.57
CA SER A 48 1.25 6.81 12.35
C SER A 48 -0.08 6.67 11.62
N ASP A 49 -1.06 7.47 12.01
CA ASP A 49 -2.23 7.71 11.19
C ASP A 49 -1.81 8.38 9.88
N ILE A 50 -2.22 7.79 8.76
CA ILE A 50 -1.90 8.25 7.41
C ILE A 50 -3.01 9.12 6.81
N GLY A 51 -4.19 9.16 7.45
CA GLY A 51 -5.38 9.78 6.90
C GLY A 51 -5.76 9.22 5.52
N GLY A 52 -6.42 10.06 4.71
CA GLY A 52 -6.85 9.70 3.37
C GLY A 52 -7.88 8.56 3.33
N SER A 53 -8.00 7.95 2.16
CA SER A 53 -9.02 6.93 1.89
C SER A 53 -8.43 5.76 1.11
N SER A 54 -8.85 4.54 1.48
CA SER A 54 -8.43 3.33 0.78
C SER A 54 -8.98 3.29 -0.65
N LEU A 55 -8.18 2.83 -1.62
CA LEU A 55 -8.59 2.74 -3.03
C LEU A 55 -9.70 1.71 -3.28
N SER A 56 -10.03 0.88 -2.29
CA SER A 56 -11.16 -0.05 -2.31
C SER A 56 -12.49 0.59 -1.87
N THR A 57 -12.49 1.89 -1.55
CA THR A 57 -13.66 2.64 -1.08
C THR A 57 -14.04 3.75 -2.06
N PRO A 58 -15.31 4.22 -2.07
CA PRO A 58 -15.73 5.35 -2.89
C PRO A 58 -14.87 6.61 -2.70
N ASP A 59 -14.49 6.92 -1.46
CA ASP A 59 -13.69 8.11 -1.12
C ASP A 59 -12.25 8.05 -1.66
N GLY A 60 -11.69 6.84 -1.83
CA GLY A 60 -10.37 6.65 -2.46
C GLY A 60 -10.45 6.57 -3.99
N ALA A 61 -11.61 6.19 -4.54
CA ALA A 61 -11.84 5.96 -5.95
C ALA A 61 -12.28 7.20 -6.74
N VAL A 62 -11.65 8.35 -6.45
CA VAL A 62 -12.04 9.68 -6.97
C VAL A 62 -11.16 10.19 -8.12
N LEU A 63 -10.09 9.47 -8.47
CA LEU A 63 -9.19 9.83 -9.56
C LEU A 63 -9.48 9.02 -10.83
N ASP A 64 -9.17 9.61 -11.97
CA ASP A 64 -9.14 8.91 -13.25
C ASP A 64 -7.93 7.96 -13.36
N GLU A 65 -8.02 6.98 -14.26
CA GLU A 65 -6.97 5.99 -14.48
C GLU A 65 -5.61 6.62 -14.85
N GLN A 66 -5.64 7.67 -15.66
CA GLN A 66 -4.43 8.39 -16.10
C GLN A 66 -3.74 9.14 -14.95
N ASP A 67 -4.51 9.51 -13.93
CA ASP A 67 -4.03 10.25 -12.76
C ASP A 67 -3.54 9.32 -11.65
N ILE A 68 -4.18 8.17 -11.45
CA ILE A 68 -3.81 7.20 -10.40
C ILE A 68 -2.61 6.34 -10.80
N GLU A 69 -2.44 6.01 -12.09
CA GLU A 69 -1.37 5.12 -12.57
C GLU A 69 0.03 5.63 -12.19
N PRO A 70 0.40 6.91 -12.43
CA PRO A 70 1.72 7.41 -12.03
C PRO A 70 1.94 7.36 -10.52
N LEU A 71 0.90 7.61 -9.70
CA LEU A 71 1.02 7.60 -8.25
C LEU A 71 1.24 6.18 -7.70
N LEU A 72 0.51 5.19 -8.23
CA LEU A 72 0.71 3.78 -7.90
C LEU A 72 2.11 3.31 -8.29
N HIS A 73 2.56 3.68 -9.50
CA HIS A 73 3.87 3.31 -9.98
C HIS A 73 4.99 3.89 -9.11
N GLN A 74 4.88 5.18 -8.78
CA GLN A 74 5.84 5.88 -7.94
C GLN A 74 5.92 5.26 -6.54
N ALA A 75 4.78 4.93 -5.94
CA ALA A 75 4.75 4.30 -4.62
C ALA A 75 5.46 2.93 -4.62
N LEU A 76 5.21 2.09 -5.63
CA LEU A 76 5.87 0.79 -5.77
C LEU A 76 7.39 0.93 -6.00
N ILE A 77 7.81 1.86 -6.86
CA ILE A 77 9.25 2.10 -7.09
C ILE A 77 9.94 2.59 -5.82
N SER A 78 9.31 3.43 -5.01
CA SER A 78 9.90 3.88 -3.75
C SER A 78 10.20 2.74 -2.78
N LEU A 79 9.48 1.62 -2.82
CA LEU A 79 9.83 0.42 -2.04
C LEU A 79 11.01 -0.32 -2.68
N ASN A 80 11.00 -0.45 -4.00
CA ASN A 80 12.04 -1.14 -4.77
C ASN A 80 13.43 -0.50 -4.62
N GLU A 81 13.51 0.83 -4.46
CA GLU A 81 14.77 1.55 -4.19
C GLU A 81 15.50 1.04 -2.93
N TYR A 82 14.79 0.35 -2.04
CA TYR A 82 15.32 -0.27 -0.83
C TYR A 82 15.32 -1.81 -0.89
N GLY A 83 15.20 -2.38 -2.10
CA GLY A 83 15.20 -3.82 -2.32
C GLY A 83 13.96 -4.53 -1.76
N VAL A 84 12.82 -3.83 -1.69
CA VAL A 84 11.57 -4.39 -1.16
C VAL A 84 10.50 -4.41 -2.24
N CYS A 85 9.88 -5.55 -2.43
CA CYS A 85 8.70 -5.73 -3.27
C CYS A 85 7.45 -5.95 -2.41
N HIS A 86 6.37 -5.24 -2.72
CA HIS A 86 5.09 -5.50 -2.07
C HIS A 86 4.33 -6.62 -2.80
N VAL A 87 4.26 -7.82 -2.22
CA VAL A 87 3.67 -8.98 -2.92
C VAL A 87 2.15 -8.89 -2.96
N ASP A 88 1.48 -8.57 -1.85
CA ASP A 88 0.03 -8.43 -1.83
C ASP A 88 -0.40 -7.14 -2.55
N THR A 89 -1.20 -7.24 -3.61
CA THR A 89 -1.57 -6.08 -4.46
C THR A 89 -3.07 -5.90 -4.55
N LYS A 90 -3.76 -6.08 -3.42
CA LYS A 90 -5.17 -5.70 -3.28
C LYS A 90 -5.28 -4.17 -3.15
N LEU A 91 -6.40 -3.61 -3.60
CA LEU A 91 -6.63 -2.16 -3.55
C LEU A 91 -6.75 -1.61 -2.12
N ASP A 92 -7.14 -2.42 -1.16
CA ASP A 92 -7.29 -2.00 0.24
C ASP A 92 -5.96 -1.62 0.89
N ASN A 93 -4.86 -2.23 0.45
CA ASN A 93 -3.50 -1.92 0.92
C ASN A 93 -2.92 -0.61 0.35
N PHE A 94 -3.66 0.10 -0.51
CA PHE A 94 -3.25 1.38 -1.10
C PHE A 94 -4.23 2.47 -0.72
N HIS A 95 -3.71 3.57 -0.18
CA HIS A 95 -4.51 4.71 0.27
C HIS A 95 -4.16 5.95 -0.54
N LEU A 96 -5.18 6.65 -1.03
CA LEU A 96 -5.06 7.99 -1.59
C LEU A 96 -5.03 9.00 -0.44
N VAL A 97 -3.90 9.66 -0.27
CA VAL A 97 -3.66 10.63 0.81
C VAL A 97 -3.33 12.00 0.20
N ALA A 98 -3.81 13.07 0.84
CA ALA A 98 -3.40 14.42 0.53
C ALA A 98 -2.35 14.89 1.55
N ASP A 99 -1.12 15.10 1.09
CA ASP A 99 0.00 15.57 1.90
C ASP A 99 0.42 16.96 1.43
N GLU A 100 0.34 17.96 2.31
CA GLU A 100 0.53 19.38 1.97
C GLU A 100 -0.27 19.85 0.73
N GLY A 101 -1.46 19.26 0.55
CA GLY A 101 -2.36 19.56 -0.56
C GLY A 101 -2.09 18.75 -1.84
N LYS A 102 -1.09 17.88 -1.87
CA LYS A 102 -0.71 17.03 -3.01
C LYS A 102 -1.17 15.60 -2.82
N ASP A 103 -1.69 14.97 -3.88
CA ASP A 103 -2.10 13.58 -3.81
C ASP A 103 -0.87 12.65 -3.87
N LYS A 104 -0.84 11.66 -3.00
CA LYS A 104 0.13 10.57 -3.01
C LYS A 104 -0.53 9.26 -2.64
N ILE A 105 0.15 8.16 -2.96
CA ILE A 105 -0.23 6.83 -2.50
C ILE A 105 0.59 6.45 -1.29
N MET A 106 -0.10 6.06 -0.22
CA MET A 106 0.51 5.37 0.91
C MET A 106 0.17 3.89 0.85
N ILE A 107 1.17 3.06 1.08
CA ILE A 107 1.04 1.60 1.10
C ILE A 107 1.05 1.11 2.54
N VAL A 108 0.10 0.26 2.88
CA VAL A 108 -0.03 -0.37 4.21
C VAL A 108 0.08 -1.88 4.08
N ASP A 109 0.16 -2.58 5.22
CA ASP A 109 0.22 -4.04 5.30
C ASP A 109 1.46 -4.64 4.61
N LEU A 110 2.61 -4.58 5.30
CA LEU A 110 3.91 -4.99 4.76
C LEU A 110 4.29 -6.43 5.12
N GLU A 111 3.37 -7.24 5.66
CA GLU A 111 3.64 -8.61 6.11
C GLU A 111 4.07 -9.53 4.95
N SER A 112 3.64 -9.20 3.73
CA SER A 112 3.95 -9.93 2.49
C SER A 112 5.14 -9.37 1.71
N ALA A 113 5.98 -8.52 2.32
CA ALA A 113 7.13 -7.96 1.64
C ALA A 113 8.08 -9.06 1.10
N ASP A 114 8.60 -8.90 -0.11
CA ASP A 114 9.65 -9.77 -0.66
C ASP A 114 10.97 -8.98 -0.75
N PHE A 115 12.06 -9.68 -0.43
CA PHE A 115 13.40 -9.14 -0.21
C PHE A 115 14.45 -9.76 -1.12
N ASP A 116 14.08 -10.79 -1.89
CA ASP A 116 15.03 -11.65 -2.60
C ASP A 116 15.09 -11.35 -4.11
N GLN A 117 14.45 -10.25 -4.53
CA GLN A 117 14.43 -9.82 -5.94
C GLN A 117 15.65 -8.97 -6.29
N THR A 118 16.17 -9.17 -7.50
CA THR A 118 17.16 -8.27 -8.11
C THR A 118 16.53 -6.93 -8.53
N GLU A 119 17.35 -5.91 -8.77
CA GLU A 119 16.87 -4.61 -9.23
C GLU A 119 16.07 -4.68 -10.54
N GLU A 120 16.51 -5.53 -11.48
CA GLU A 120 15.80 -5.75 -12.74
C GLU A 120 14.43 -6.42 -12.52
N GLU A 121 14.37 -7.43 -11.65
CA GLU A 121 13.12 -8.10 -11.29
C GLU A 121 12.17 -7.15 -10.56
N LEU A 122 12.69 -6.28 -9.69
CA LEU A 122 11.92 -5.26 -8.98
C LEU A 122 11.30 -4.27 -9.98
N ALA A 123 12.08 -3.74 -10.92
CA ALA A 123 11.58 -2.83 -11.95
C ALA A 123 10.50 -3.47 -12.83
N TYR A 124 10.73 -4.72 -13.27
CA TYR A 124 9.74 -5.49 -14.02
C TYR A 124 8.47 -5.73 -13.21
N THR A 125 8.62 -6.10 -11.94
CA THR A 125 7.53 -6.38 -11.02
C THR A 125 6.69 -5.14 -10.73
N ALA A 126 7.31 -3.99 -10.47
CA ALA A 126 6.59 -2.73 -10.26
C ALA A 126 5.72 -2.36 -11.46
N LYS A 127 6.24 -2.51 -12.69
CA LYS A 127 5.46 -2.24 -13.91
C LYS A 127 4.25 -3.17 -14.04
N ASN A 128 4.43 -4.47 -13.79
CA ASN A 128 3.34 -5.43 -13.87
C ASN A 128 2.30 -5.27 -12.76
N LYS A 129 2.74 -5.00 -11.53
CA LYS A 129 1.87 -4.71 -10.39
C LYS A 129 1.07 -3.44 -10.61
N THR A 130 1.69 -2.38 -11.14
CA THR A 130 0.99 -1.14 -11.53
C THR A 130 -0.16 -1.43 -12.49
N LYS A 131 0.10 -2.20 -13.56
CA LYS A 131 -0.94 -2.61 -14.53
C LYS A 131 -2.05 -3.46 -13.89
N SER A 132 -1.68 -4.36 -12.98
CA SER A 132 -2.64 -5.20 -12.26
C SER A 132 -3.54 -4.37 -11.35
N LEU A 133 -2.96 -3.46 -10.56
CA LEU A 133 -3.67 -2.52 -9.70
C LEU A 133 -4.58 -1.59 -10.50
N LEU A 134 -4.09 -1.05 -11.63
CA LEU A 134 -4.90 -0.21 -12.50
C LEU A 134 -6.12 -0.97 -13.06
N ARG A 135 -5.95 -2.24 -13.42
CA ARG A 135 -7.07 -3.10 -13.85
C ARG A 135 -8.06 -3.32 -12.71
N GLN A 136 -7.58 -3.58 -11.48
CA GLN A 136 -8.45 -3.73 -10.31
C GLN A 136 -9.21 -2.44 -10.03
N TYR A 137 -8.53 -1.29 -10.05
CA TYR A 137 -9.11 0.02 -9.83
C TYR A 137 -10.20 0.34 -10.86
N ARG A 138 -9.93 0.11 -12.15
CA ARG A 138 -10.94 0.24 -13.22
C ARG A 138 -12.18 -0.62 -12.97
N ASN A 139 -11.98 -1.88 -12.56
CA ASN A 139 -13.11 -2.77 -12.28
C ASN A 139 -13.88 -2.29 -11.05
N HIS A 140 -13.19 -1.82 -10.01
CA HIS A 140 -13.80 -1.25 -8.82
C HIS A 140 -14.66 -0.02 -9.16
N LEU A 141 -14.15 0.90 -9.98
CA LEU A 141 -14.93 2.05 -10.47
C LEU A 141 -16.23 1.64 -11.17
N LYS A 142 -16.19 0.59 -12.01
CA LYS A 142 -17.40 0.06 -12.67
C LYS A 142 -18.40 -0.53 -11.67
N CYS A 143 -17.93 -1.21 -10.63
CA CYS A 143 -18.79 -1.70 -9.56
C CYS A 143 -19.44 -0.54 -8.80
N LEU A 144 -18.67 0.48 -8.42
CA LEU A 144 -19.20 1.67 -7.74
C LEU A 144 -20.24 2.41 -8.60
N GLU A 145 -20.01 2.50 -9.91
CA GLU A 145 -20.94 3.11 -10.86
C GLU A 145 -22.24 2.30 -10.95
N HIS A 146 -22.12 0.98 -11.10
CA HIS A 146 -23.27 0.07 -11.11
C HIS A 146 -24.10 0.17 -9.82
N ASP A 147 -23.43 0.30 -8.68
CA ASP A 147 -24.06 0.35 -7.36
C ASP A 147 -24.56 1.77 -7.01
N GLY A 148 -24.34 2.76 -7.87
CA GLY A 148 -24.81 4.14 -7.67
C GLY A 148 -24.08 4.90 -6.56
N VAL A 149 -22.89 4.45 -6.16
CA VAL A 149 -22.08 5.02 -5.08
C VAL A 149 -20.76 5.62 -5.57
N LEU A 150 -20.52 5.63 -6.89
CA LEU A 150 -19.36 6.29 -7.46
C LEU A 150 -19.42 7.81 -7.21
N LEU A 151 -18.39 8.32 -6.53
CA LEU A 151 -18.25 9.75 -6.30
C LEU A 151 -17.77 10.48 -7.56
N PRO A 152 -18.03 11.81 -7.67
CA PRO A 152 -17.52 12.60 -8.78
C PRO A 152 -16.00 12.52 -8.87
N ARG A 153 -15.50 12.30 -10.08
CA ARG A 153 -14.06 12.34 -10.35
C ARG A 153 -13.51 13.74 -10.18
N ARG A 154 -12.26 13.84 -9.74
CA ARG A 154 -11.51 15.09 -9.63
C ARG A 154 -10.12 14.94 -10.22
N PRO A 155 -9.48 16.03 -10.68
CA PRO A 155 -8.09 15.99 -11.10
C PRO A 155 -7.17 15.66 -9.91
N VAL A 156 -6.03 15.05 -10.23
CA VAL A 156 -4.91 14.89 -9.29
C VAL A 156 -4.41 16.24 -8.78
N ARG A 157 -4.12 16.31 -7.48
CA ARG A 157 -3.50 17.47 -6.85
C ARG A 157 -1.98 17.33 -6.89
N ARG A 158 -1.28 18.33 -7.45
CA ARG A 158 0.17 18.29 -7.73
C ARG A 158 0.98 19.22 -6.84
#